data_AF-A0A812NQQ2-F1
#
_entry.id   AF-A0A812NQQ2-F1
#
_cell.length_a   1.000
_cell.length_b   1.000
_cell.length_c   1.000
_cell.angle_alpha   90.00
_cell.angle_beta   90.00
_cell.angle_gamma   90.00
#
_symmetry.space_group_name_H-M   'P 1'
#
loop_
_entity.id
_entity.type
_entity.pdbx_description
1 polymer ?
#
loop_
_entity_poly.entity_id
_entity_poly.type
_entity_poly.pdbx_seq_one_letter_code
_entity_poly.pdbx_strand_id
1 'polypeptide(L)'
;MKRNVLLVGDPGVGKTAVVEALAQRIAAGRAPTWLAGKRLRSLDVALLTAGTRLRGDFEERLRFLLEDVDQEGSFTCGRKFKLTACKQGSL
;
A
#
# COMPACT_ATOMS: atom_id res chain seq x y z
N MET A 1 -6.66 16.47 13.46
CA MET A 1 -6.02 15.16 13.77
C MET A 1 -5.01 14.82 12.68
N LYS A 2 -3.75 14.52 13.03
CA LYS A 2 -2.69 14.17 12.06
C LYS A 2 -2.41 12.67 12.17
N ARG A 3 -2.92 11.86 11.22
CA ARG A 3 -2.68 10.40 11.13
C ARG A 3 -1.66 10.02 10.05
N ASN A 4 -1.12 11.01 9.35
CA ASN A 4 -0.21 10.82 8.23
C ASN A 4 1.24 10.90 8.72
N VAL A 5 2.01 9.84 8.44
CA VAL A 5 3.42 9.75 8.79
C VAL A 5 4.25 9.98 7.52
N LEU A 6 5.29 10.80 7.64
CA LEU A 6 6.26 11.03 6.57
C LEU A 6 7.64 10.57 7.06
N LEU A 7 8.27 9.65 6.34
CA LEU A 7 9.59 9.12 6.66
C LEU A 7 10.70 9.93 5.96
N VAL A 8 11.41 10.77 6.71
CA VAL A 8 12.48 11.66 6.22
C VAL A 8 13.88 11.09 6.58
N GLY A 9 14.92 11.46 5.82
CA GLY A 9 16.27 10.86 5.90
C GLY A 9 16.89 10.61 4.53
N ASP A 10 18.17 10.24 4.51
CA ASP A 10 18.97 10.08 3.29
C ASP A 10 18.56 8.87 2.42
N PRO A 11 18.92 8.84 1.13
CA PRO A 11 18.75 7.65 0.30
C PRO A 11 19.54 6.46 0.87
N GLY A 12 18.98 5.26 0.77
CA GLY A 12 19.66 4.03 1.22
C GLY A 12 19.53 3.71 2.71
N VAL A 13 18.96 4.58 3.54
CA VAL A 13 18.76 4.34 5.00
C VAL A 13 17.66 3.32 5.33
N GLY A 14 17.04 2.70 4.33
CA GLY A 14 16.03 1.64 4.55
C GLY A 14 14.64 2.14 4.95
N LYS A 15 14.21 3.33 4.52
CA LYS A 15 12.85 3.86 4.76
C LYS A 15 11.76 2.85 4.37
N THR A 16 11.93 2.19 3.24
CA THR A 16 11.01 1.15 2.74
C THR A 16 11.01 -0.07 3.68
N ALA A 17 12.19 -0.50 4.15
CA ALA A 17 12.32 -1.63 5.06
C ALA A 17 11.58 -1.39 6.39
N VAL A 18 11.52 -0.15 6.89
CA VAL A 18 10.72 0.19 8.07
C VAL A 18 9.23 -0.05 7.84
N VAL A 19 8.71 0.35 6.67
CA VAL A 19 7.31 0.16 6.29
C VAL A 19 6.98 -1.32 6.08
N GLU A 20 7.88 -2.07 5.45
CA GLU A 20 7.74 -3.52 5.26
C GLU A 20 7.76 -4.28 6.59
N ALA A 21 8.66 -3.93 7.50
CA ALA A 21 8.70 -4.50 8.84
C ALA A 21 7.41 -4.21 9.62
N LEU A 22 6.83 -3.01 9.48
CA LEU A 22 5.52 -2.69 10.06
C LEU A 22 4.42 -3.58 9.46
N ALA A 23 4.40 -3.77 8.14
CA ALA A 23 3.45 -4.65 7.47
C ALA A 23 3.53 -6.09 8.02
N GLN A 24 4.75 -6.61 8.18
CA GLN A 24 4.99 -7.93 8.77
C GLN A 24 4.49 -8.01 10.22
N ARG A 25 4.70 -6.96 11.03
CA ARG A 25 4.20 -6.93 12.42
C ARG A 25 2.68 -6.90 12.50
N ILE A 26 2.01 -6.19 11.59
CA ILE A 26 0.55 -6.20 11.48
C ILE A 26 0.04 -7.58 11.09
N ALA A 27 0.65 -8.21 10.07
CA ALA A 27 0.30 -9.55 9.63
C ALA A 27 0.54 -10.63 10.72
N ALA A 28 1.59 -10.48 11.52
CA ALA A 28 1.90 -11.37 12.64
C ALA A 28 1.04 -11.13 13.90
N GLY A 29 0.09 -10.20 13.88
CA GLY A 29 -0.73 -9.86 15.05
C GLY A 29 0.06 -9.21 16.21
N ARG A 30 1.28 -8.74 15.95
CA ARG A 30 2.17 -8.08 16.93
C ARG A 30 2.06 -6.55 16.88
N ALA A 31 1.14 -6.03 16.11
CA ALA A 31 0.83 -4.61 16.06
C ALA A 31 -0.17 -4.24 17.17
N PRO A 32 -0.18 -2.98 17.62
CA PRO A 32 -1.21 -2.49 18.54
C PRO A 32 -2.63 -2.75 18.04
N THR A 33 -3.59 -2.89 18.96
CA THR A 33 -5.00 -3.19 18.65
C THR A 33 -5.65 -2.21 17.68
N TRP A 34 -5.21 -0.95 17.63
CA TRP A 34 -5.70 0.06 16.69
C TRP A 34 -5.23 -0.13 15.24
N LEU A 35 -4.14 -0.88 15.03
CA LEU A 35 -3.63 -1.29 13.71
C LEU A 35 -4.00 -2.74 13.36
N ALA A 36 -4.52 -3.50 14.32
CA ALA A 36 -4.96 -4.87 14.10
C ALA A 36 -6.08 -4.92 13.04
N GLY A 37 -5.97 -5.84 12.08
CA GLY A 37 -6.93 -5.98 10.98
C GLY A 37 -6.87 -4.88 9.91
N LYS A 38 -5.98 -3.89 10.03
CA LYS A 38 -5.76 -2.90 8.95
C LYS A 38 -4.83 -3.47 7.88
N ARG A 39 -5.12 -3.15 6.62
CA ARG A 39 -4.31 -3.58 5.46
C ARG A 39 -3.37 -2.46 5.06
N LEU A 40 -2.07 -2.77 4.97
CA LEU A 40 -1.10 -1.87 4.38
C LEU A 40 -1.05 -2.10 2.86
N ARG A 41 -1.02 -1.00 2.08
CA ARG A 41 -0.90 -1.06 0.62
C ARG A 41 0.25 -0.16 0.16
N SER A 42 0.94 -0.61 -0.88
CA SER A 42 1.94 0.20 -1.57
C SER A 42 1.29 0.81 -2.82
N LEU A 43 1.56 2.09 -3.06
CA LEU A 43 1.15 2.79 -4.27
C LEU A 43 2.39 3.12 -5.08
N ASP A 44 2.43 2.67 -6.33
CA ASP A 44 3.50 2.97 -7.27
C ASP A 44 3.03 3.98 -8.32
N VAL A 45 3.60 5.18 -8.27
CA VAL A 45 3.26 6.29 -9.16
C VAL A 45 3.74 6.03 -10.60
N ALA A 46 4.79 5.23 -10.80
CA ALA A 46 5.26 4.87 -12.14
C ALA A 46 4.23 4.00 -12.87
N LEU A 47 3.55 3.11 -12.14
CA LEU A 47 2.46 2.30 -12.70
C LEU A 47 1.22 3.14 -13.03
N LEU A 48 0.93 4.19 -12.25
CA LEU A 48 -0.19 5.10 -12.54
C LEU A 48 0.04 5.89 -13.83
N THR A 49 1.28 6.30 -14.04
CA THR A 49 1.71 7.10 -15.19
C THR A 49 2.01 6.27 -16.43
N ALA A 50 2.15 4.94 -16.29
CA ALA A 50 2.29 4.03 -17.40
C ALA A 50 1.02 4.04 -18.28
N GLY A 51 1.17 4.52 -19.51
CA GLY A 51 0.10 4.56 -20.51
C GLY A 51 -0.85 5.76 -20.42
N THR A 52 -0.61 6.72 -19.52
CA THR A 52 -1.32 8.01 -19.53
C THR A 52 -0.58 8.97 -20.46
N ARG A 53 -1.17 9.29 -21.61
CA ARG A 53 -0.59 10.22 -22.59
C ARG A 53 -1.10 11.65 -22.39
N LEU A 54 -2.26 11.80 -21.75
CA LEU A 54 -2.91 13.09 -21.48
C LEU A 54 -2.83 13.41 -19.98
N ARG A 55 -2.72 14.71 -19.66
CA ARG A 55 -2.62 15.23 -18.29
C ARG A 55 -3.81 14.84 -17.40
N GLY A 56 -4.99 14.62 -17.99
CA GLY A 56 -6.22 14.25 -17.27
C GLY A 56 -6.30 12.78 -16.86
N ASP A 57 -5.68 11.88 -17.64
CA ASP A 57 -5.81 10.42 -17.42
C ASP A 57 -5.21 9.98 -16.08
N PHE A 58 -4.17 10.68 -15.61
CA PHE A 58 -3.54 10.42 -14.32
C PHE A 58 -4.47 10.76 -13.14
N GLU A 59 -5.11 11.93 -13.20
CA GLU A 59 -6.01 12.39 -12.15
C GLU A 59 -7.26 11.52 -12.06
N GLU A 60 -7.79 11.08 -13.20
CA GLU A 60 -8.94 10.19 -13.25
C GLU A 60 -8.60 8.81 -12.63
N ARG A 61 -7.46 8.22 -12.99
CA ARG A 61 -6.99 6.97 -12.37
C ARG A 61 -6.74 7.10 -10.87
N LEU A 62 -6.16 8.21 -10.43
CA LEU A 62 -5.95 8.45 -9.00
C LEU A 62 -7.28 8.58 -8.26
N ARG A 63 -8.28 9.25 -8.86
CA ARG A 63 -9.61 9.38 -8.28
C ARG A 63 -10.28 8.02 -8.11
N PHE A 64 -10.27 7.18 -9.15
CA PHE A 64 -10.80 5.82 -9.04
C PHE A 64 -10.12 5.03 -7.92
N LEU A 65 -8.79 5.11 -7.80
CA LEU A 65 -8.07 4.43 -6.71
C LEU A 65 -8.43 4.96 -5.32
N LEU A 66 -8.66 6.26 -5.19
CA LEU A 66 -9.08 6.86 -3.91
C LEU A 66 -10.51 6.48 -3.56
N GLU A 67 -11.43 6.48 -4.53
CA GLU A 67 -12.80 6.02 -4.36
C GLU A 67 -12.85 4.55 -3.96
N ASP A 68 -12.06 3.69 -4.60
CA ASP A 68 -11.98 2.28 -4.23
C ASP A 68 -11.41 2.07 -2.82
N VAL A 69 -10.43 2.89 -2.38
CA VAL A 69 -9.88 2.81 -1.01
C VAL A 69 -10.89 3.26 0.04
N ASP A 70 -11.80 4.18 -0.31
CA ASP A 70 -12.87 4.67 0.57
C ASP A 70 -14.05 3.68 0.63
N GLN A 71 -14.43 3.11 -0.51
CA GLN A 71 -15.51 2.12 -0.65
C GLN A 71 -15.13 0.75 -0.05
N GLU A 72 -13.87 0.33 -0.18
CA GLU A 72 -13.43 -1.01 0.16
C GLU A 72 -12.37 -1.04 1.27
N GLY A 73 -12.81 -1.46 2.46
CA GLY A 73 -11.96 -2.26 3.35
C GLY A 73 -11.51 -3.60 2.73
N SER A 74 -12.02 -3.97 1.54
CA SER A 74 -11.94 -5.33 0.95
C SER A 74 -11.75 -5.34 -0.57
N PHE A 75 -10.55 -5.00 -1.07
CA PHE A 75 -10.19 -5.45 -2.43
C PHE A 75 -9.99 -6.96 -2.44
N THR A 76 -10.81 -7.65 -3.22
CA THR A 76 -10.46 -8.86 -3.95
C THR A 76 -9.72 -8.44 -5.23
N CYS A 77 -8.39 -8.59 -5.22
CA CYS A 77 -7.57 -8.30 -6.39
C CYS A 77 -7.82 -9.37 -7.48
N GLY A 78 -8.72 -9.06 -8.41
CA GLY A 78 -8.85 -9.77 -9.68
C GLY A 78 -7.82 -9.26 -10.69
N ARG A 79 -6.85 -10.14 -11.00
CA ARG A 79 -5.92 -10.12 -12.16
C ARG A 79 -4.63 -9.28 -12.03
N LYS A 80 -3.54 -10.02 -11.84
CA LYS A 80 -2.14 -9.73 -12.25
C LYS A 80 -1.51 -8.44 -11.71
N PHE A 81 -1.53 -8.26 -10.39
CA PHE A 81 -0.42 -7.59 -9.72
C PHE A 81 0.32 -8.61 -8.86
N LYS A 82 1.58 -8.89 -9.24
CA LYS A 82 2.45 -9.86 -8.59
C LYS A 82 2.91 -9.27 -7.25
N LEU A 83 2.03 -9.31 -6.24
CA LEU A 83 2.44 -9.25 -4.84
C LEU A 83 3.17 -10.56 -4.53
N THR A 84 4.48 -10.56 -4.81
CA THR A 84 5.35 -11.63 -4.35
C THR A 84 5.41 -11.53 -2.82
N ALA A 85 5.15 -12.67 -2.17
CA ALA A 85 5.32 -12.94 -0.74
C ALA A 85 4.17 -12.51 0.21
N CYS A 86 3.03 -13.19 0.08
CA CYS A 86 2.42 -13.79 1.26
C CYS A 86 2.68 -15.30 1.17
N LYS A 87 3.87 -15.75 1.60
CA LYS A 87 4.06 -17.19 1.87
C LYS A 87 3.18 -17.50 3.09
N GLN A 88 2.00 -18.04 2.81
CA GLN A 88 1.25 -18.84 3.76
C GLN A 88 2.15 -20.00 4.18
N GLY A 89 2.58 -19.97 5.43
CA GLY A 89 3.40 -21.00 6.05
C GLY A 89 3.15 -21.00 7.55
N SER A 90 2.13 -21.74 7.96
CA SER A 90 2.25 -22.64 9.11
C SER A 90 1.14 -23.69 9.00
N LEU A 91 1.53 -24.90 8.61
CA LEU A 91 1.04 -26.10 9.30
C LEU A 91 1.60 -26.10 10.74
#